data_AF-A0A7V9GEZ9-F1
#
_entry.id   AF-A0A7V9GEZ9-F1
#
_cell.length_a   1.000
_cell.length_b   1.000
_cell.length_c   1.000
_cell.angle_alpha   90.00
_cell.angle_beta   90.00
_cell.angle_gamma   90.00
#
_symmetry.space_group_name_H-M   'P 1'
#
loop_
_entity.id
_entity.type
_entity.pdbx_description
1 polymer ?
#
loop_
_entity_poly.entity_id
_entity_poly.type
_entity_poly.pdbx_seq_one_letter_code
_entity_poly.pdbx_strand_id
1 'polypeptide(L)'
;MRVVFLDNEAVHALADPGHRKHRTVLAHLAVVARRRRRGLGQRVVVPTAVRVEAGWDRHDPAAAVINRHTVIDASLDPATADTATRTAPGRRCPSPMLTSRPRRRLPRRQDR
;
A
#
# COMPACT_ATOMS: atom_id res chain seq x y z
N MET A 1 9.76 -14.16 -12.73
CA MET A 1 8.68 -14.21 -11.71
C MET A 1 8.12 -12.80 -11.54
N ARG A 2 6.80 -12.59 -11.56
CA ARG A 2 6.19 -11.25 -11.37
C ARG A 2 5.62 -11.13 -9.96
N VAL A 3 5.82 -9.97 -9.34
CA VAL A 3 5.35 -9.68 -7.98
C VAL A 3 4.30 -8.58 -8.05
N VAL A 4 3.21 -8.75 -7.30
CA VAL A 4 2.16 -7.75 -7.10
C VAL A 4 2.23 -7.30 -5.66
N PHE A 5 2.58 -6.03 -5.45
CA PHE A 5 2.60 -5.41 -4.14
C PHE A 5 1.21 -4.85 -3.81
N LEU A 6 0.71 -5.14 -2.61
CA LEU A 6 -0.44 -4.47 -2.05
C LEU A 6 0.03 -3.20 -1.34
N ASP A 7 -0.58 -2.06 -1.68
CA ASP A 7 -0.42 -0.82 -0.95
C ASP A 7 -1.45 -0.73 0.19
N ASN A 8 -1.39 0.35 0.97
CA ASN A 8 -2.25 0.54 2.13
C ASN A 8 -3.74 0.57 1.75
N GLU A 9 -4.11 1.27 0.67
CA GLU A 9 -5.51 1.36 0.24
C GLU A 9 -6.05 0.00 -0.24
N ALA A 10 -5.22 -0.82 -0.91
CA ALA A 10 -5.62 -2.16 -1.31
C ALA A 10 -5.86 -3.09 -0.11
N VAL A 11 -5.06 -2.97 0.95
CA VAL A 11 -5.28 -3.76 2.18
C VAL A 11 -6.58 -3.34 2.85
N HIS A 12 -6.83 -2.04 3.03
CA HIS A 12 -8.11 -1.56 3.58
C HIS A 12 -9.31 -1.96 2.72
N ALA A 13 -9.17 -1.86 1.39
CA ALA A 13 -10.21 -2.28 0.46
C ALA A 13 -10.52 -3.77 0.56
N LEU A 14 -9.55 -4.63 0.88
CA LEU A 14 -9.78 -6.06 1.07
C LEU A 14 -10.41 -6.38 2.43
N ALA A 15 -10.07 -5.62 3.47
CA ALA A 15 -10.59 -5.78 4.82
C ALA A 15 -12.09 -5.42 4.92
N ASP A 16 -12.53 -4.40 4.17
CA ASP A 16 -13.89 -3.87 4.24
C ASP A 16 -14.70 -4.17 2.96
N PRO A 17 -15.72 -5.06 3.03
CA PRO A 17 -16.63 -5.34 1.91
C PRO A 17 -17.41 -4.12 1.40
N GLY A 18 -17.63 -3.12 2.26
CA GLY A 18 -18.28 -1.85 1.93
C GLY A 18 -17.36 -0.86 1.20
N HIS A 19 -16.05 -1.11 1.17
CA HIS A 19 -15.10 -0.21 0.55
C HIS A 19 -15.35 -0.14 -0.96
N ARG A 20 -15.40 1.09 -1.52
CA ARG A 20 -15.69 1.33 -2.94
C ARG A 20 -14.78 0.55 -3.92
N LYS A 21 -13.56 0.20 -3.50
CA LYS A 21 -12.58 -0.55 -4.31
C LYS A 21 -12.58 -2.06 -4.04
N HIS A 22 -13.38 -2.57 -3.09
CA HIS A 22 -13.35 -3.96 -2.65
C HIS A 22 -13.45 -4.97 -3.80
N ARG A 23 -14.50 -4.83 -4.63
CA ARG A 23 -14.74 -5.70 -5.79
C ARG A 23 -13.61 -5.62 -6.82
N THR A 24 -13.07 -4.43 -7.05
CA THR A 24 -11.96 -4.22 -8.01
C THR A 24 -10.69 -4.92 -7.54
N VAL A 25 -10.33 -4.79 -6.25
CA VAL A 25 -9.14 -5.44 -5.71
C VAL A 25 -9.30 -6.96 -5.72
N LEU A 26 -10.47 -7.49 -5.34
CA LEU A 26 -10.76 -8.93 -5.45
C LEU A 26 -10.64 -9.45 -6.89
N ALA A 27 -11.15 -8.71 -7.88
CA ALA A 27 -11.02 -9.08 -9.28
C ALA A 27 -9.54 -9.16 -9.72
N HIS A 28 -8.71 -8.20 -9.29
CA HIS A 28 -7.27 -8.25 -9.56
C HIS A 28 -6.59 -9.45 -8.92
N LEU A 29 -6.88 -9.75 -7.65
CA LEU A 29 -6.36 -10.94 -6.98
C LEU A 29 -6.82 -12.24 -7.66
N ALA A 30 -8.07 -12.30 -8.13
CA ALA A 30 -8.60 -13.46 -8.86
C ALA A 30 -7.85 -13.68 -10.19
N VAL A 31 -7.52 -12.60 -10.91
CA VAL A 31 -6.69 -12.66 -12.12
C VAL A 31 -5.29 -13.20 -11.80
N VAL A 32 -4.66 -12.71 -10.72
CA VAL A 32 -3.35 -13.19 -10.28
C VAL A 32 -3.39 -14.68 -9.91
N ALA A 33 -4.41 -15.10 -9.15
CA ALA A 33 -4.61 -16.49 -8.77
C ALA A 33 -4.83 -17.39 -10.00
N ARG A 34 -5.60 -16.94 -10.99
CA ARG A 34 -5.81 -17.66 -12.27
C ARG A 34 -4.50 -17.81 -13.04
N ARG A 35 -3.67 -16.77 -13.11
CA ARG A 35 -2.36 -16.81 -13.77
C ARG A 35 -1.39 -17.75 -13.04
N ARG A 36 -1.38 -17.72 -11.71
CA ARG A 36 -0.59 -18.65 -10.88
C ARG A 36 -0.99 -20.12 -11.15
N ARG A 37 -2.29 -20.42 -11.23
CA ARG A 37 -2.79 -21.76 -11.59
C ARG A 37 -2.36 -22.23 -12.99
N ARG A 38 -2.07 -21.29 -13.90
CA ARG A 38 -1.52 -21.57 -15.24
C ARG A 38 0.01 -21.64 -15.27
N GLY A 39 0.68 -21.65 -14.12
CA GLY A 39 2.14 -21.71 -14.02
C GLY A 39 2.87 -20.40 -14.27
N LEU A 40 2.18 -19.25 -14.42
CA LEU A 40 2.81 -17.96 -14.80
C LEU A 40 3.57 -17.25 -13.66
N GLY A 41 4.00 -17.98 -12.62
CA GLY A 41 4.91 -17.49 -11.58
C GLY A 41 4.58 -16.08 -11.05
N GLN A 42 3.38 -15.90 -10.50
CA GLN A 42 2.98 -14.65 -9.86
C GLN A 42 2.83 -14.82 -8.35
N ARG A 43 3.33 -13.83 -7.60
CA ARG A 43 3.18 -13.73 -6.14
C ARG A 43 2.49 -12.42 -5.77
N VAL A 44 1.65 -12.48 -4.74
CA VAL A 44 1.07 -11.31 -4.09
C VAL A 44 1.81 -11.11 -2.78
N VAL A 45 2.29 -9.91 -2.56
CA VAL A 45 3.06 -9.56 -1.35
C VAL A 45 2.52 -8.28 -0.75
N VAL A 46 2.66 -8.15 0.56
CA VAL A 46 2.40 -6.91 1.29
C VAL A 46 3.71 -6.46 1.95
N PRO A 47 4.15 -5.21 1.73
CA PRO A 47 5.26 -4.67 2.49
C PRO A 47 4.96 -4.71 4.00
N THR A 48 5.93 -5.11 4.83
CA THR A 48 5.72 -5.19 6.29
C THR A 48 5.28 -3.86 6.88
N ALA A 49 5.84 -2.74 6.40
CA ALA A 49 5.42 -1.40 6.79
C ALA A 49 3.94 -1.12 6.45
N VAL A 50 3.48 -1.54 5.27
CA VAL A 50 2.08 -1.41 4.86
C VAL A 50 1.17 -2.28 5.72
N ARG A 51 1.58 -3.50 6.07
CA ARG A 51 0.80 -4.35 6.99
C ARG A 51 0.58 -3.66 8.34
N VAL A 52 1.62 -3.03 8.88
CA VAL A 52 1.55 -2.27 10.14
C VAL A 52 0.66 -1.04 9.98
N GLU A 53 0.87 -0.23 8.94
CA GLU A 53 0.10 0.99 8.69
C GLU A 53 -1.40 0.71 8.50
N ALA A 54 -1.73 -0.35 7.78
CA ALA A 54 -3.11 -0.78 7.55
C ALA A 54 -3.79 -1.36 8.81
N GLY A 55 -3.04 -1.53 9.90
CA GLY A 55 -3.53 -2.22 11.11
C GLY A 55 -3.84 -3.70 10.87
N TRP A 56 -3.23 -4.32 9.87
CA TRP A 56 -3.53 -5.71 9.52
C TRP A 56 -2.77 -6.68 10.44
N ASP A 57 -3.44 -7.08 11.53
CA ASP A 57 -3.03 -8.20 12.38
C ASP A 57 -3.45 -9.53 11.74
N ARG A 58 -2.50 -10.46 11.58
CA ARG A 58 -2.75 -11.79 11.00
C ARG A 58 -3.54 -12.70 11.95
N HIS A 59 -3.49 -12.41 13.24
CA HIS A 59 -4.10 -13.21 14.30
C HIS A 59 -5.52 -12.78 14.62
N ASP A 60 -5.93 -11.58 14.19
CA ASP A 60 -7.32 -11.13 14.32
C ASP A 60 -8.25 -12.00 13.44
N PRO A 61 -9.33 -12.58 13.99
CA PRO A 61 -10.33 -13.29 13.21
C PRO A 61 -10.90 -12.48 12.03
N ALA A 62 -11.01 -11.15 12.15
CA ALA A 62 -11.47 -10.28 11.06
C ALA A 62 -10.53 -10.31 9.84
N ALA A 63 -9.24 -10.59 10.05
CA ALA A 63 -8.25 -10.71 8.98
C ALA A 63 -8.38 -12.00 8.16
N ALA A 64 -9.25 -12.94 8.55
CA ALA A 64 -9.47 -14.20 7.84
C ALA A 64 -9.84 -14.01 6.36
N VAL A 65 -10.53 -12.92 6.03
CA VAL A 65 -10.88 -12.57 4.64
C VAL A 65 -9.63 -12.39 3.80
N ILE A 66 -8.67 -11.59 4.30
CA ILE A 66 -7.44 -11.29 3.57
C ILE A 66 -6.49 -12.50 3.60
N ASN A 67 -6.40 -13.21 4.72
CA ASN A 67 -5.51 -14.37 4.91
C ASN A 67 -5.79 -15.54 3.94
N ARG A 68 -7.01 -15.64 3.39
CA ARG A 68 -7.37 -16.63 2.36
C ARG A 68 -6.68 -16.38 1.01
N HIS A 69 -6.31 -15.14 0.74
CA HIS A 69 -5.47 -14.81 -0.41
C HIS A 69 -4.03 -15.01 0.04
N THR A 70 -3.30 -15.97 -0.52
CA THR A 70 -1.90 -16.25 -0.15
C THR A 70 -0.99 -15.03 -0.39
N VAL A 71 -1.00 -14.09 0.55
CA VAL A 71 -0.25 -12.83 0.55
C VAL A 71 0.91 -12.98 1.51
N ILE A 72 2.11 -12.77 1.00
CA ILE A 72 3.36 -12.95 1.74
C ILE A 72 3.89 -11.59 2.20
N ASP A 73 4.36 -11.51 3.43
CA ASP A 73 5.01 -10.30 3.94
C ASP A 73 6.40 -10.14 3.29
N ALA A 74 6.77 -8.92 2.92
CA ALA A 74 8.09 -8.61 2.38
C ALA A 74 8.64 -7.30 2.95
N SER A 75 9.93 -7.24 3.24
CA SER A 75 10.63 -5.96 3.41
C SER A 75 10.90 -5.35 2.03
N LEU A 76 10.76 -4.04 1.90
CA LEU A 76 11.17 -3.31 0.70
C LEU A 76 12.54 -2.67 0.92
N ASP A 77 13.50 -3.01 0.06
CA ASP A 77 14.71 -2.20 -0.11
C ASP A 77 14.41 -0.98 -1.01
N PRO A 78 15.31 0.02 -1.05
CA PRO A 78 15.10 1.22 -1.87
C PRO A 78 14.85 0.93 -3.37
N ALA A 79 15.60 0.00 -3.97
CA ALA A 79 15.48 -0.30 -5.41
C ALA A 79 14.14 -0.96 -5.77
N THR A 80 13.65 -1.83 -4.88
CA THR A 80 12.35 -2.50 -5.02
C THR A 80 11.22 -1.50 -4.80
N ALA A 81 11.35 -0.61 -3.82
CA ALA A 81 10.40 0.48 -3.58
C ALA A 81 10.27 1.41 -4.80
N ASP A 82 11.38 1.81 -5.41
CA ASP A 82 11.38 2.64 -6.62
C ASP A 82 10.71 1.95 -7.81
N THR A 83 10.97 0.66 -7.97
CA THR A 83 10.35 -0.18 -9.02
C THR A 83 8.84 -0.27 -8.82
N ALA A 84 8.39 -0.59 -7.60
CA ALA A 84 6.97 -0.65 -7.26
C ALA A 84 6.28 0.69 -7.56
N THR A 85 6.90 1.79 -7.13
CA THR A 85 6.41 3.16 -7.37
C THR A 85 6.30 3.48 -8.86
N ARG A 86 7.17 2.92 -9.73
CA ARG A 86 7.12 3.12 -11.19
C ARG A 86 5.91 2.47 -11.85
N THR A 87 5.44 1.37 -11.27
CA THR A 87 4.33 0.58 -11.81
C THR A 87 2.97 0.90 -11.17
N ALA A 88 2.95 1.68 -10.09
CA ALA A 88 1.72 2.07 -9.41
C ALA A 88 0.80 2.91 -10.34
N PRO A 89 -0.48 2.52 -10.51
CA PRO A 89 -1.41 3.28 -11.33
C PRO A 89 -1.75 4.61 -10.65
N GLY A 90 -1.62 5.73 -11.38
CA GLY A 90 -1.98 7.06 -10.88
C GLY A 90 -0.83 7.96 -10.47
N ARG A 91 0.34 7.91 -11.15
CA ARG A 91 1.44 8.88 -10.96
C ARG A 91 1.00 10.33 -11.26
N ARG A 92 0.39 10.96 -10.26
CA ARG A 92 0.43 12.40 -9.96
C ARG A 92 0.43 12.54 -8.44
N CYS A 93 1.63 12.60 -7.85
CA CYS A 93 1.79 13.36 -6.62
C CYS A 93 2.60 14.61 -6.97
N PRO A 94 2.04 15.83 -6.86
CA PRO A 94 2.84 17.00 -6.59
C PRO A 94 3.17 17.04 -5.09
N SER A 95 4.47 17.10 -4.84
CA SER A 95 5.16 17.61 -3.65
C SER A 95 5.23 16.76 -2.36
N PRO A 96 6.42 16.71 -1.74
CA PRO A 96 6.64 16.06 -0.45
C PRO A 96 6.08 16.92 0.68
N MET A 97 5.16 16.35 1.45
CA MET A 97 4.91 16.81 2.82
C MET A 97 6.11 16.44 3.67
N LEU A 98 7.09 17.33 3.76
CA LEU A 98 8.06 17.50 4.86
C LEU A 98 9.03 18.64 4.49
N THR A 99 8.50 19.86 4.33
CA THR A 99 9.33 21.06 4.54
C THR A 99 8.77 21.78 5.75
N SER A 100 9.44 21.61 6.88
CA SER A 100 9.28 22.45 8.06
C SER A 100 9.59 23.88 7.62
N ARG A 101 8.56 24.69 7.33
CA ARG A 101 8.73 26.13 7.11
C ARG A 101 9.28 26.73 8.41
N PRO A 102 10.42 27.44 8.41
CA PRO A 102 10.83 28.18 9.60
C PRO A 102 9.80 29.27 9.87
N ARG A 103 9.30 29.34 11.11
CA ARG A 103 8.40 30.40 11.56
C ARG A 103 9.10 31.75 11.32
N ARG A 104 8.54 32.58 10.43
CA ARG A 104 8.92 34.00 10.27
C ARG A 104 8.85 34.65 11.66
N ARG A 105 10.00 35.10 12.20
CA ARG A 105 10.01 36.07 13.31
C ARG A 105 9.35 37.34 12.79
N LEU A 106 8.23 37.74 13.41
CA LEU A 106 7.68 39.09 13.24
C LEU A 106 8.70 40.10 13.83
N PRO A 107 8.95 41.24 13.17
CA PRO A 107 9.78 42.29 13.77
C PRO A 107 9.02 42.90 14.96
N ARG A 108 9.72 43.06 16.09
CA ARG A 108 9.22 43.85 17.22
C ARG A 108 9.02 45.28 16.72
N ARG A 109 7.78 45.79 16.84
CA ARG A 109 7.55 47.24 16.85
C ARG A 109 8.38 47.82 18.00
N GLN A 110 9.30 48.70 17.68
CA GLN A 110 9.84 49.65 18.66
C GLN A 110 8.86 50.81 18.69
N ASP A 111 8.15 50.95 19.80
CA ASP A 111 7.50 52.20 20.15
C ASP A 111 8.57 53.14 20.69
N ARG A 112 8.82 54.23 19.97
CA ARG A 112 9.01 55.61 20.46
C ARG A 112 9.38 56.53 19.31
#